data_AF-A0A067PG04-F1
#
_entry.id   AF-A0A067PG04-F1
#
_cell.length_a   1.000
_cell.length_b   1.000
_cell.length_c   1.000
_cell.angle_alpha   90.00
_cell.angle_beta   90.00
_cell.angle_gamma   90.00
#
_symmetry.space_group_name_H-M   'P 1'
#
loop_
_entity.id
_entity.type
_entity.pdbx_description
1 polymer ?
#
loop_
_entity_poly.entity_id
_entity_poly.type
_entity_poly.pdbx_seq_one_letter_code
_entity_poly.pdbx_strand_id
1 'polypeptide(L)'
;HAQVYTHCQDAMVRLGASKAMLQKYRILDKSHCQVTTGIIDDHTKRGTRNTVLPWIWSMGDDNDVKGRHLTDFVRLHWLRAKAMRNHWQEELTLIMHEMTWASAYFAHRSREWDSRARDPSQSLSSGHKCYAMWQAEMWKMFATTAINEFTKILVLHPPLDIEEFEVNQPPERRHSLWDLEQE
;
A
#
# COMPACT_ATOMS: atom_id res chain seq x y z
N HIS A 1 -11.57 -3.90 21.88
CA HIS A 1 -12.33 -2.63 21.99
C HIS A 1 -13.86 -2.82 21.99
N ALA A 2 -14.47 -3.49 21.00
CA ALA A 2 -15.93 -3.70 20.98
C ALA A 2 -16.49 -4.41 22.24
N GLN A 3 -15.83 -5.47 22.71
CA GLN A 3 -16.23 -6.20 23.94
C GLN A 3 -16.16 -5.34 25.21
N VAL A 4 -15.17 -4.43 25.29
CA VAL A 4 -15.02 -3.51 26.42
C VAL A 4 -16.17 -2.50 26.41
N TYR A 5 -16.50 -1.97 25.23
CA TYR A 5 -17.65 -1.07 25.06
C TYR A 5 -18.97 -1.74 25.48
N THR A 6 -19.24 -2.97 25.02
CA THR A 6 -20.46 -3.69 25.39
C THR A 6 -20.55 -3.93 26.90
N HIS A 7 -19.43 -4.28 27.54
CA HIS A 7 -19.39 -4.46 28.99
C HIS A 7 -19.68 -3.16 29.76
N CYS A 8 -19.10 -2.04 29.33
CA CYS A 8 -19.37 -0.73 29.93
C CYS A 8 -20.83 -0.30 29.70
N GLN A 9 -21.39 -0.56 28.52
CA GLN A 9 -22.78 -0.23 28.21
C GLN A 9 -23.76 -1.05 29.06
N ASP A 10 -23.49 -2.34 29.27
CA ASP A 10 -24.25 -3.19 30.19
C ASP A 10 -24.18 -2.65 31.64
N ALA A 11 -22.99 -2.23 32.08
CA ALA A 11 -22.82 -1.62 33.39
C ALA A 11 -23.62 -0.31 33.53
N MET A 12 -23.64 0.55 32.51
CA MET A 12 -24.43 1.78 32.50
C MET A 12 -25.94 1.51 32.60
N VAL A 13 -26.42 0.48 31.90
CA VAL A 13 -27.83 0.04 31.99
C VAL A 13 -28.14 -0.45 33.41
N ARG A 14 -27.25 -1.27 34.01
CA ARG A 14 -27.41 -1.77 35.38
C ARG A 14 -27.39 -0.67 36.44
N LEU A 15 -26.61 0.39 36.21
CA LEU A 15 -26.53 1.55 37.10
C LEU A 15 -27.69 2.56 36.91
N GLY A 16 -28.62 2.29 35.99
CA GLY A 16 -29.78 3.16 35.78
C GLY A 16 -29.45 4.49 35.10
N ALA A 17 -28.51 4.50 34.15
CA ALA A 17 -28.13 5.70 33.41
C ALA A 17 -29.34 6.37 32.73
N SER A 18 -29.28 7.70 32.58
CA SER A 18 -30.39 8.48 32.00
C SER A 18 -30.66 8.10 30.54
N LYS A 19 -31.92 8.27 30.10
CA LYS A 19 -32.31 7.99 28.71
C LYS A 19 -31.48 8.79 27.68
N ALA A 20 -31.11 10.02 28.01
CA ALA A 20 -30.24 10.85 27.17
C ALA A 20 -28.85 10.20 26.98
N MET A 21 -28.31 9.60 28.05
CA MET A 21 -27.02 8.92 28.01
C MET A 21 -27.08 7.62 27.21
N LEU A 22 -28.15 6.84 27.35
CA LEU A 22 -28.37 5.62 26.56
C LEU A 22 -28.68 5.90 25.08
N GLN A 23 -29.22 7.08 24.76
CA GLN A 23 -29.44 7.51 23.36
C GLN A 23 -28.13 7.89 22.66
N LYS A 24 -27.15 8.41 23.42
CA LYS A 24 -25.78 8.67 22.96
C LYS A 24 -24.99 7.37 22.83
N TYR A 25 -24.97 6.56 23.89
CA TYR A 25 -24.26 5.28 23.96
C TYR A 25 -25.18 4.10 23.62
N ARG A 26 -25.48 3.96 22.32
CA ARG A 26 -26.39 2.91 21.82
C ARG A 26 -25.74 1.52 21.89
N ILE A 27 -26.59 0.50 21.76
CA ILE A 27 -26.16 -0.90 21.64
C ILE A 27 -25.33 -1.08 20.38
N LEU A 28 -24.17 -1.72 20.54
CA LEU A 28 -23.23 -1.99 19.45
C LEU A 28 -23.56 -3.32 18.79
N ASP A 29 -24.22 -3.28 17.64
CA ASP A 29 -24.37 -4.46 16.79
C ASP A 29 -23.12 -4.73 15.93
N LYS A 30 -22.91 -5.98 15.53
CA LYS A 30 -21.80 -6.38 14.66
C LYS A 30 -21.85 -5.68 13.30
N SER A 31 -23.05 -5.39 12.78
CA SER A 31 -23.21 -4.65 11.52
C SER A 31 -22.63 -3.24 11.57
N HIS A 32 -22.67 -2.57 12.73
CA HIS A 32 -22.09 -1.24 12.92
C HIS A 32 -20.56 -1.23 12.90
N CYS A 33 -19.95 -2.37 13.20
CA CYS A 33 -18.49 -2.54 13.18
C CYS A 33 -17.97 -2.98 11.80
N GLN A 34 -18.85 -3.33 10.86
CA GLN A 34 -18.45 -3.64 9.51
C GLN A 34 -18.14 -2.35 8.76
N VAL A 35 -16.91 -2.24 8.25
CA VAL A 35 -16.53 -1.16 7.36
C VAL A 35 -17.23 -1.42 6.02
N THR A 36 -18.27 -0.65 5.69
CA THR A 36 -18.90 -0.70 4.37
C THR A 36 -17.97 -0.02 3.36
N THR A 37 -16.98 -0.75 2.85
CA THR A 37 -16.06 -0.28 1.80
C THR A 37 -16.79 0.05 0.50
N GLY A 38 -17.98 -0.51 0.26
CA GLY A 38 -18.81 -0.25 -0.91
C GLY A 38 -19.26 1.21 -1.11
N ILE A 39 -19.08 2.08 -0.12
CA ILE A 39 -19.29 3.54 -0.26
C ILE A 39 -18.15 4.19 -1.08
N ILE A 40 -16.96 3.60 -1.06
CA ILE A 40 -15.73 4.14 -1.68
C ILE A 40 -15.27 3.29 -2.87
N ASP A 41 -15.43 1.96 -2.79
CA ASP A 41 -14.86 1.00 -3.75
C ASP A 41 -15.71 0.87 -5.04
N ASP A 42 -16.99 1.25 -5.00
CA ASP A 42 -17.93 1.10 -6.10
C ASP A 42 -18.17 2.43 -6.83
N HIS A 43 -17.27 2.78 -7.75
CA HIS A 43 -17.38 3.97 -8.61
C HIS A 43 -18.63 3.97 -9.51
N THR A 44 -19.26 2.81 -9.71
CA THR A 44 -20.50 2.61 -10.48
C THR A 44 -21.77 2.90 -9.67
N LYS A 45 -21.73 2.80 -8.34
CA LYS A 45 -22.89 3.12 -7.48
C LYS A 45 -23.05 4.63 -7.27
N ARG A 46 -23.88 5.25 -8.11
CA ARG A 46 -24.41 6.60 -7.85
C ARG A 46 -25.46 6.53 -6.71
N GLY A 47 -25.47 7.52 -5.82
CA GLY A 47 -26.48 7.64 -4.75
C GLY A 47 -26.02 7.22 -3.34
N THR A 48 -24.77 6.83 -3.16
CA THR A 48 -24.15 6.59 -1.83
C THR A 48 -23.99 7.86 -0.98
N ARG A 49 -24.35 9.03 -1.51
CA ARG A 49 -24.36 10.30 -0.77
C ARG A 49 -25.21 10.25 0.51
N ASN A 50 -26.24 9.38 0.54
CA ASN A 50 -27.14 9.23 1.68
C ASN A 50 -26.86 7.97 2.54
N THR A 51 -25.80 7.19 2.25
CA THR A 51 -25.43 6.09 3.16
C THR A 51 -24.84 6.66 4.44
N VAL A 52 -25.61 6.55 5.52
CA VAL A 52 -25.22 7.02 6.85
C VAL A 52 -24.20 6.05 7.42
N LEU A 53 -22.98 6.52 7.71
CA LEU A 53 -22.01 5.75 8.46
C LEU A 53 -22.62 5.29 9.80
N PRO A 54 -22.24 4.11 10.33
CA PRO A 54 -22.70 3.68 11.64
C PRO A 54 -22.52 4.77 12.70
N TRP A 55 -23.50 4.93 13.58
CA TRP A 55 -23.58 6.01 14.57
C TRP A 55 -22.32 6.15 15.45
N ILE A 56 -21.56 5.07 15.62
CA ILE A 56 -20.28 5.06 16.34
C ILE A 56 -19.24 6.03 15.76
N TRP A 57 -19.30 6.29 14.44
CA TRP A 57 -18.40 7.23 13.76
C TRP A 57 -18.87 8.68 13.86
N SER A 58 -20.07 8.92 14.40
CA SER A 58 -20.63 10.26 14.65
C SER A 58 -20.67 10.62 16.14
N MET A 59 -20.03 9.83 16.99
CA MET A 59 -19.98 10.05 18.44
C MET A 59 -18.98 11.15 18.78
N GLY A 60 -19.46 12.33 19.16
CA GLY A 60 -18.61 13.42 19.65
C GLY A 60 -19.10 14.83 19.30
N ASP A 61 -19.88 14.98 18.23
CA ASP A 61 -20.43 16.28 17.83
C ASP A 61 -21.82 16.50 18.45
N ASP A 62 -21.94 17.57 19.24
CA ASP A 62 -23.23 18.12 19.63
C ASP A 62 -23.88 18.74 18.39
N ASN A 63 -24.72 17.93 17.72
CA ASN A 63 -25.83 18.28 16.83
C ASN A 63 -25.68 19.28 15.66
N ASP A 64 -24.54 19.95 15.41
CA ASP A 64 -24.51 21.05 14.41
C ASP A 64 -23.59 20.85 13.19
N VAL A 65 -22.75 19.81 13.15
CA VAL A 65 -21.85 19.56 11.99
C VAL A 65 -22.11 18.19 11.35
N LYS A 66 -23.32 17.99 10.84
CA LYS A 66 -23.67 16.79 10.05
C LYS A 66 -22.77 16.72 8.81
N GLY A 67 -21.82 15.78 8.78
CA GLY A 67 -21.01 15.46 7.60
C GLY A 67 -19.49 15.52 7.77
N ARG A 68 -18.96 16.15 8.84
CA ARG A 68 -17.50 16.24 9.08
C ARG A 68 -16.83 14.87 9.21
N HIS A 69 -17.47 13.94 9.91
CA HIS A 69 -16.94 12.58 10.04
C HIS A 69 -16.89 11.80 8.73
N LEU A 70 -17.84 12.05 7.81
CA LEU A 70 -17.82 11.45 6.48
C LEU A 70 -16.67 12.03 5.64
N THR A 71 -16.43 13.34 5.73
CA THR A 71 -15.29 13.98 5.05
C THR A 71 -13.96 13.46 5.59
N ASP A 72 -13.83 13.28 6.90
CA ASP A 72 -12.61 12.72 7.51
C ASP A 72 -12.42 11.25 7.14
N PHE A 73 -13.49 10.46 7.13
CA PHE A 73 -13.46 9.06 6.70
C PHE A 73 -13.00 8.94 5.24
N VAL A 74 -13.59 9.72 4.33
CA VAL A 74 -13.20 9.74 2.91
C VAL A 74 -11.76 10.22 2.75
N ARG A 75 -11.34 11.26 3.49
CA ARG A 75 -9.96 11.76 3.47
C ARG A 75 -8.96 10.72 3.94
N LEU A 76 -9.25 9.98 5.01
CA LEU A 76 -8.41 8.89 5.50
C LEU A 76 -8.27 7.76 4.49
N HIS A 77 -9.36 7.39 3.81
CA HIS A 77 -9.31 6.36 2.77
C HIS A 77 -8.50 6.83 1.56
N TRP A 78 -8.68 8.07 1.13
CA TRP A 78 -7.86 8.65 0.07
C TRP A 78 -6.38 8.69 0.46
N LEU A 79 -6.05 9.10 1.69
CA LEU A 79 -4.67 9.11 2.20
C LEU A 79 -4.07 7.70 2.21
N ARG A 80 -4.82 6.68 2.64
CA ARG A 80 -4.37 5.28 2.60
C ARG A 80 -4.16 4.79 1.18
N ALA A 81 -5.10 5.04 0.27
CA ALA A 81 -4.97 4.67 -1.14
C ALA A 81 -3.78 5.37 -1.80
N LYS A 82 -3.57 6.66 -1.51
CA LYS A 82 -2.40 7.40 -1.96
C LYS A 82 -1.10 6.82 -1.40
N ALA A 83 -1.06 6.51 -0.11
CA ALA A 83 0.11 5.91 0.52
C ALA A 83 0.43 4.53 -0.09
N MET A 84 -0.59 3.70 -0.35
CA MET A 84 -0.42 2.41 -1.03
C MET A 84 0.11 2.59 -2.46
N ARG A 85 -0.45 3.53 -3.23
CA ARG A 85 0.04 3.87 -4.57
C ARG A 85 1.52 4.29 -4.51
N ASN A 86 1.87 5.20 -3.62
CA ASN A 86 3.24 5.67 -3.46
C ASN A 86 4.19 4.52 -3.11
N HIS A 87 3.79 3.63 -2.18
CA HIS A 87 4.57 2.45 -1.84
C HIS A 87 4.77 1.52 -3.04
N TRP A 88 3.73 1.27 -3.84
CA TRP A 88 3.85 0.44 -5.03
C TRP A 88 4.77 1.07 -6.09
N GLN A 89 4.75 2.40 -6.21
CA GLN A 89 5.65 3.13 -7.09
C GLN A 89 7.11 3.04 -6.62
N GLU A 90 7.36 3.19 -5.31
CA GLU A 90 8.68 2.99 -4.71
C GLU A 90 9.17 1.54 -4.92
N GLU A 91 8.31 0.56 -4.64
CA GLU A 91 8.60 -0.86 -4.78
C GLU A 91 8.92 -1.25 -6.23
N LEU A 92 8.17 -0.73 -7.21
CA LEU A 92 8.46 -0.94 -8.62
C LEU A 92 9.85 -0.39 -8.98
N THR A 93 10.18 0.82 -8.51
CA THR A 93 11.49 1.45 -8.73
C THR A 93 12.61 0.61 -8.11
N LEU A 94 12.43 0.12 -6.89
CA LEU A 94 13.38 -0.75 -6.20
C LEU A 94 13.58 -2.07 -6.96
N ILE A 95 12.51 -2.73 -7.37
CA ILE A 95 12.57 -4.00 -8.11
C ILE A 95 13.36 -3.82 -9.42
N MET A 96 13.14 -2.72 -10.16
CA MET A 96 13.90 -2.43 -11.38
C MET A 96 15.40 -2.29 -11.12
N HIS A 97 15.78 -1.61 -10.03
CA HIS A 97 17.16 -1.52 -9.61
C HIS A 97 17.71 -2.87 -9.15
N GLU A 98 16.96 -3.64 -8.38
CA GLU A 98 17.34 -4.97 -7.90
C GLU A 98 17.61 -5.95 -9.06
N MET A 99 16.79 -5.95 -10.12
CA MET A 99 17.05 -6.77 -11.31
C MET A 99 18.42 -6.49 -11.93
N THR A 100 18.78 -5.20 -11.99
CA THR A 100 20.08 -4.74 -12.49
C THR A 100 21.20 -5.13 -11.53
N TRP A 101 21.03 -4.87 -10.23
CA TRP A 101 22.03 -5.14 -9.20
C TRP A 101 22.30 -6.64 -9.02
N ALA A 102 21.27 -7.48 -9.03
CA ALA A 102 21.40 -8.94 -8.93
C ALA A 102 22.24 -9.49 -10.10
N SER A 103 21.93 -9.05 -11.32
CA SER A 103 22.67 -9.44 -12.53
C SER A 103 24.13 -8.95 -12.47
N ALA A 104 24.35 -7.70 -12.05
CA ALA A 104 25.68 -7.13 -11.89
C ALA A 104 26.49 -7.83 -10.80
N TYR A 105 25.84 -8.22 -9.71
CA TYR A 105 26.46 -8.97 -8.61
C TYR A 105 26.92 -10.35 -9.08
N PHE A 106 26.09 -11.11 -9.79
CA PHE A 106 26.51 -12.39 -10.37
C PHE A 106 27.69 -12.24 -11.33
N ALA A 107 27.66 -11.23 -12.20
CA ALA A 107 28.76 -10.94 -13.10
C ALA A 107 30.05 -10.55 -12.34
N HIS A 108 29.93 -9.80 -11.24
CA HIS A 108 31.05 -9.47 -10.37
C HIS A 108 31.63 -10.73 -9.71
N ARG A 109 30.79 -11.61 -9.14
CA ARG A 109 31.23 -12.88 -8.56
C ARG A 109 31.93 -13.79 -9.57
N SER A 110 31.43 -13.83 -10.81
CA SER A 110 32.10 -14.55 -11.89
C SER A 110 33.51 -14.03 -12.14
N ARG A 111 33.68 -12.71 -12.27
CA ARG A 111 35.00 -12.07 -12.45
C ARG A 111 35.92 -12.29 -11.27
N GLU A 112 35.40 -12.25 -10.06
CA GLU A 112 36.18 -12.47 -8.85
C GLU A 112 36.76 -13.89 -8.81
N TRP A 113 35.94 -14.91 -9.11
CA TRP A 113 36.41 -16.30 -9.19
C TRP A 113 37.38 -16.54 -10.34
N ASP A 114 37.14 -15.91 -11.49
CA ASP A 114 38.02 -15.98 -12.64
C ASP A 114 39.39 -15.34 -12.35
N SER A 115 39.41 -14.20 -11.67
CA SER A 115 40.63 -13.57 -11.17
C SER A 115 41.39 -14.48 -10.21
N ARG A 116 40.70 -15.15 -9.28
CA ARG A 116 41.33 -16.11 -8.35
C ARG A 116 41.92 -17.32 -9.07
N ALA A 117 41.26 -17.81 -10.11
CA ALA A 117 41.75 -18.96 -10.89
C ALA A 117 43.05 -18.63 -11.65
N ARG A 118 43.19 -17.37 -12.10
CA ARG A 118 44.31 -16.87 -12.89
C ARG A 118 45.40 -16.18 -12.07
N ASP A 119 45.19 -16.00 -10.77
CA ASP A 119 46.14 -15.32 -9.89
C ASP A 119 47.46 -16.10 -9.80
N PRO A 120 48.57 -15.56 -10.35
CA PRO A 120 49.86 -16.24 -10.32
C PRO A 120 50.54 -16.15 -8.95
N SER A 121 50.11 -15.23 -8.07
CA SER A 121 50.66 -15.08 -6.72
C SER A 121 50.23 -16.20 -5.77
N GLN A 122 49.11 -16.86 -6.09
CA GLN A 122 48.61 -17.99 -5.33
C GLN A 122 49.16 -19.29 -5.92
N SER A 123 49.91 -20.04 -5.11
CA SER A 123 50.39 -21.39 -5.45
C SER A 123 49.25 -22.42 -5.38
N LEU A 124 48.20 -22.22 -6.17
CA LEU A 124 47.03 -23.09 -6.26
C LEU A 124 47.36 -24.36 -7.04
N SER A 125 47.02 -25.52 -6.46
CA SER A 125 46.98 -26.79 -7.19
C SER A 125 46.02 -26.72 -8.39
N SER A 126 46.30 -27.51 -9.43
CA SER A 126 45.48 -27.64 -10.63
C SER A 126 43.99 -27.87 -10.31
N GLY A 127 43.68 -28.67 -9.28
CA GLY A 127 42.30 -28.93 -8.85
C GLY A 127 41.58 -27.68 -8.33
N HIS A 128 42.26 -26.83 -7.55
CA HIS A 128 41.69 -25.58 -7.06
C HIS A 128 41.44 -24.59 -8.19
N LYS A 129 42.34 -24.53 -9.19
CA LYS A 129 42.15 -23.71 -10.39
C LYS A 129 40.92 -24.17 -11.18
N CYS A 130 40.79 -25.48 -11.41
CA CYS A 130 39.64 -26.07 -12.08
C CYS A 130 38.33 -25.73 -11.35
N TYR A 131 38.30 -25.86 -10.02
CA TYR A 131 37.12 -25.51 -9.22
C TYR A 131 36.78 -24.02 -9.30
N ALA A 132 37.78 -23.13 -9.21
CA ALA A 132 37.57 -21.69 -9.32
C ALA A 132 37.05 -21.29 -10.71
N MET A 133 37.56 -21.91 -11.78
CA MET A 133 37.04 -21.72 -13.14
C MET A 133 35.59 -22.20 -13.26
N TRP A 134 35.26 -23.34 -12.68
CA TRP A 134 33.89 -23.85 -12.66
C TRP A 134 32.94 -22.89 -11.91
N GLN A 135 33.36 -22.36 -10.77
CA GLN A 135 32.61 -21.33 -10.05
C GLN A 135 32.40 -20.08 -10.91
N ALA A 136 33.45 -19.60 -11.59
CA ALA A 136 33.34 -18.44 -12.47
C ALA A 136 32.29 -18.64 -13.57
N GLU A 137 32.27 -19.82 -14.20
CA GLU A 137 31.30 -20.14 -15.25
C GLU A 137 29.87 -20.30 -14.68
N MET A 138 29.70 -20.94 -13.52
CA MET A 138 28.40 -21.04 -12.86
C MET A 138 27.80 -19.66 -12.55
N TRP A 139 28.58 -18.75 -11.97
CA TRP A 139 28.12 -17.38 -11.68
C TRP A 139 27.81 -16.59 -12.96
N LYS A 140 28.56 -16.83 -14.03
CA LYS A 140 28.29 -16.25 -15.35
C LYS A 140 26.97 -16.76 -15.92
N MET A 141 26.70 -18.07 -15.80
CA MET A 141 25.42 -18.65 -16.20
C MET A 141 24.24 -18.00 -15.45
N PHE A 142 24.37 -17.78 -14.13
CA PHE A 142 23.35 -17.06 -13.36
C PHE A 142 23.14 -15.64 -13.86
N ALA A 143 24.21 -14.89 -14.14
CA ALA A 143 24.10 -13.55 -14.71
C ALA A 143 23.36 -13.56 -16.05
N THR A 144 23.73 -14.46 -16.97
CA THR A 144 23.09 -14.55 -18.28
C THR A 144 21.63 -14.97 -18.19
N THR A 145 21.31 -15.93 -17.33
CA THR A 145 19.93 -16.39 -17.15
C THR A 145 19.07 -15.29 -16.52
N ALA A 146 19.57 -14.62 -15.49
CA ALA A 146 18.86 -13.51 -14.84
C ALA A 146 18.56 -12.39 -15.84
N ILE A 147 19.54 -11.93 -16.61
CA ILE A 147 19.35 -10.90 -17.64
C ILE A 147 18.28 -11.34 -18.65
N ASN A 148 18.35 -12.58 -19.13
CA ASN A 148 17.40 -13.09 -20.11
C ASN A 148 15.98 -13.15 -19.54
N GLU A 149 15.79 -13.68 -18.34
CA GLU A 149 14.47 -13.77 -17.70
C GLU A 149 13.91 -12.39 -17.35
N PHE A 150 14.73 -11.49 -16.81
CA PHE A 150 14.30 -10.11 -16.52
C PHE A 150 13.92 -9.37 -17.79
N THR A 151 14.69 -9.51 -18.88
CA THR A 151 14.35 -8.90 -20.18
C THR A 151 13.03 -9.44 -20.72
N LYS A 152 12.77 -10.75 -20.60
CA LYS A 152 11.47 -11.34 -20.99
C LYS A 152 10.32 -10.75 -20.19
N ILE A 153 10.47 -10.64 -18.87
CA ILE A 153 9.44 -10.08 -17.99
C ILE A 153 9.18 -8.62 -18.32
N LEU A 154 10.22 -7.81 -18.55
CA LEU A 154 10.08 -6.40 -18.91
C LEU A 154 9.40 -6.20 -20.28
N VAL A 155 9.56 -7.14 -21.21
CA VAL A 155 8.83 -7.12 -22.49
C VAL A 155 7.36 -7.52 -22.32
N LEU A 156 7.05 -8.50 -21.47
CA LEU A 156 5.68 -8.94 -21.20
C LEU A 156 4.89 -7.93 -20.36
N HIS A 157 5.58 -7.28 -19.43
CA HIS A 157 5.03 -6.35 -18.45
C HIS A 157 5.94 -5.12 -18.39
N PRO A 158 5.83 -4.22 -19.39
CA PRO A 158 6.58 -2.97 -19.35
C PRO A 158 6.17 -2.18 -18.10
N PRO A 159 7.14 -1.59 -17.37
CA PRO A 159 6.82 -0.75 -16.22
C PRO A 159 5.89 0.37 -16.68
N LEU A 160 4.83 0.59 -15.92
CA LEU A 160 3.91 1.70 -16.18
C LEU A 160 4.68 3.00 -15.94
N ASP A 161 4.70 3.91 -16.92
CA ASP A 161 5.18 5.27 -16.73
C ASP A 161 4.15 6.01 -15.85
N ILE A 162 4.33 5.93 -14.53
CA ILE A 162 3.43 6.56 -13.56
C ILE A 162 3.61 8.10 -13.53
N GLU A 163 4.65 8.63 -14.19
CA GLU A 163 4.85 10.09 -14.36
C GLU A 163 3.67 10.77 -15.06
N GLU A 164 2.93 10.07 -15.91
CA GLU A 164 1.75 10.63 -16.61
C GLU A 164 0.54 10.84 -15.68
N PHE A 165 0.56 10.25 -14.48
CA PHE A 165 -0.46 10.43 -13.44
C PHE A 165 -0.05 11.46 -12.38
N GLU A 166 0.80 12.43 -12.71
CA GLU A 166 0.88 13.71 -12.01
C GLU A 166 -0.43 14.51 -12.18
N VAL A 167 -1.52 13.98 -11.64
CA VAL A 167 -2.61 14.78 -11.09
C VAL A 167 -2.13 15.35 -9.75
N ASN A 168 -1.01 16.08 -9.82
CA ASN A 168 -0.55 17.02 -8.80
C ASN A 168 -1.17 18.40 -9.06
N GLN A 169 -2.37 18.46 -9.64
CA GLN A 169 -3.29 19.51 -9.24
C GLN A 169 -3.89 19.08 -7.91
N PRO A 170 -3.68 19.85 -6.83
CA PRO A 170 -4.63 19.84 -5.73
C PRO A 170 -6.04 19.99 -6.35
N PRO A 171 -7.13 19.58 -5.69
CA PRO A 171 -8.40 20.19 -6.02
C PRO A 171 -8.26 21.69 -5.69
N GLU A 172 -7.69 22.48 -6.60
CA GLU A 172 -7.79 23.91 -6.58
C GLU A 172 -9.28 24.16 -6.56
N ARG A 173 -9.75 24.54 -5.36
CA ARG A 173 -11.07 25.09 -5.10
C ARG A 173 -12.12 24.62 -6.10
N ARG A 174 -12.77 23.48 -5.81
CA ARG A 174 -14.19 23.29 -6.20
C ARG A 174 -15.10 24.25 -5.42
N HIS A 175 -14.70 25.52 -5.34
CA HIS A 175 -15.55 26.69 -5.10
C HIS A 175 -15.78 27.30 -6.48
N SER A 176 -16.67 26.69 -7.27
CA SER A 176 -17.24 27.32 -8.48
C SER A 176 -18.43 26.54 -9.04
N LEU A 177 -18.64 25.28 -8.62
CA LEU A 177 -19.83 24.51 -8.96
C LEU A 177 -20.97 24.63 -7.94
N TRP A 178 -20.76 25.36 -6.84
CA TRP A 178 -21.78 25.61 -5.80
C TRP A 178 -22.33 27.05 -5.81
N ASP A 179 -21.78 27.93 -6.65
CA ASP A 179 -22.15 29.37 -6.71
C ASP A 179 -23.09 29.70 -7.88
N LEU A 180 -23.55 28.71 -8.65
CA LEU A 180 -24.40 28.92 -9.85
C LEU A 180 -25.81 28.28 -9.75
N GLU A 181 -26.26 27.92 -8.55
CA GLU A 181 -27.63 27.42 -8.30
C GLU A 181 -28.37 28.25 -7.23
N GLN A 182 -28.01 29.55 -7.12
CA GLN A 182 -28.66 30.53 -6.24
C GLN A 182 -29.07 31.84 -6.98
N GLU A 183 -29.40 31.75 -8.27
CA GLU A 183 -30.24 32.75 -8.95
C GLU A 183 -31.49 32.09 -9.55
#